data_AF-A0AAJ1BHY1-F1
#
_entry.id   AF-A0AAJ1BHY1-F1
#
_cell.length_a   1.000
_cell.length_b   1.000
_cell.length_c   1.000
_cell.angle_alpha   90.00
_cell.angle_beta   90.00
_cell.angle_gamma   90.00
#
_symmetry.space_group_name_H-M   'P 1'
#
loop_
_entity.id
_entity.type
_entity.pdbx_description
1 polymer ?
#
loop_
_entity_poly.entity_id
_entity_poly.type
_entity_poly.pdbx_seq_one_letter_code
_entity_poly.pdbx_strand_id
1 'polypeptide(L)'
;MLKKLIVIGILGYASYKIWLDIKPQPALAPLYSEPYTIVYGRDTCGNTQSMLKALRREGIAYDYRNVDDPLVADDLHSRMEHQGLDTRRYMLPVIEQTTINGAGKITEPQMSTNPEQMSIIAVALSNGS
;
A
#
# COMPACT_ATOMS: atom_id res chain seq x y z
N MET A 1 -1.17 -39.86 31.97
CA MET A 1 -1.93 -39.60 30.72
C MET A 1 -2.15 -38.10 30.46
N LEU A 2 -2.26 -37.25 31.50
CA LEU A 2 -2.40 -35.79 31.36
C LEU A 2 -1.26 -35.06 30.61
N LYS A 3 0.01 -35.46 30.82
CA LYS A 3 1.17 -34.87 30.11
C LYS A 3 1.08 -35.02 28.59
N LYS A 4 0.51 -36.12 28.09
CA LYS A 4 0.33 -36.34 26.65
C LYS A 4 -0.74 -35.39 26.07
N LEU A 5 -1.80 -35.10 26.84
CA LEU A 5 -2.85 -34.17 26.44
C LEU A 5 -2.36 -32.71 26.39
N ILE A 6 -1.49 -32.31 27.34
CA ILE A 6 -0.89 -30.96 27.33
C ILE A 6 -0.01 -30.76 26.10
N VAL A 7 0.81 -31.76 25.75
CA VAL A 7 1.66 -31.69 24.55
C VAL A 7 0.80 -31.59 23.27
N ILE A 8 -0.29 -32.36 23.19
CA ILE A 8 -1.23 -32.27 22.05
C ILE A 8 -1.90 -30.89 21.98
N GLY A 9 -2.29 -30.31 23.12
CA GLY A 9 -2.87 -28.97 23.17
C GLY A 9 -1.91 -27.88 22.69
N ILE A 10 -0.64 -27.95 23.11
CA ILE A 10 0.40 -27.00 22.67
C ILE A 10 0.68 -27.15 21.17
N LEU A 11 0.79 -28.38 20.67
CA LEU A 11 1.00 -28.65 19.24
C LEU A 11 -0.18 -28.15 18.41
N GLY A 12 -1.42 -28.40 18.84
CA GLY A 12 -2.61 -27.91 18.14
C GLY A 12 -2.67 -26.38 18.10
N TYR A 13 -2.34 -25.70 19.20
CA TYR A 13 -2.29 -24.24 19.25
C TYR A 13 -1.17 -23.66 18.37
N ALA A 14 0.02 -24.28 18.37
CA ALA A 14 1.13 -23.86 17.53
C ALA A 14 0.81 -24.05 16.04
N SER A 15 0.23 -25.19 15.66
CA SER A 15 -0.23 -25.45 14.28
C SER A 15 -1.32 -24.47 13.83
N TYR A 16 -2.26 -24.12 14.72
CA TYR A 16 -3.30 -23.14 14.44
C TYR A 16 -2.73 -21.73 14.21
N LYS A 17 -1.79 -21.30 15.06
CA LYS A 17 -1.04 -20.04 14.91
C LYS A 17 -0.31 -19.99 13.57
N ILE A 18 0.44 -21.04 13.25
CA ILE A 18 1.18 -21.15 11.98
C ILE A 18 0.23 -21.07 10.78
N TRP A 19 -0.94 -21.71 10.84
CA TRP A 19 -1.92 -21.63 9.76
C TRP A 19 -2.51 -20.22 9.59
N LEU A 20 -2.74 -19.49 10.69
CA LEU A 20 -3.17 -18.09 10.62
C LEU A 20 -2.10 -17.19 10.00
N ASP A 21 -0.83 -17.38 10.36
CA ASP A 21 0.28 -16.58 9.84
C ASP A 21 0.59 -16.87 8.36
N ILE A 22 0.25 -18.07 7.87
CA ILE A 22 0.52 -18.50 6.48
C ILE A 22 -0.64 -18.19 5.53
N LYS A 23 -1.81 -17.76 6.00
CA LYS A 23 -2.93 -17.41 5.10
C LYS A 23 -2.50 -16.30 4.15
N PRO A 24 -2.47 -16.54 2.83
CA PRO A 24 -2.25 -15.48 1.86
C PRO A 24 -3.41 -14.49 2.01
N GLN A 25 -3.12 -13.24 2.32
CA GLN A 25 -4.11 -12.18 2.20
C GLN A 25 -4.53 -12.12 0.72
N PRO A 26 -5.83 -11.99 0.41
CA PRO A 26 -6.27 -11.80 -0.96
C PRO A 26 -5.61 -10.54 -1.52
N ALA A 27 -5.09 -10.64 -2.75
CA ALA A 27 -4.43 -9.53 -3.43
C ALA A 27 -5.34 -8.30 -3.45
N LEU A 28 -4.78 -7.13 -3.15
CA LEU A 28 -5.53 -5.89 -3.10
C LEU A 28 -6.06 -5.55 -4.50
N ALA A 29 -7.38 -5.35 -4.62
CA ALA A 29 -7.98 -5.05 -5.91
C ALA A 29 -7.61 -3.61 -6.36
N PRO A 30 -7.23 -3.41 -7.65
CA PRO A 30 -6.98 -2.09 -8.19
C PRO A 30 -8.26 -1.25 -8.24
N LEU A 31 -8.14 0.05 -7.99
CA LEU A 31 -9.27 0.99 -7.99
C LEU A 31 -9.75 1.34 -9.40
N TYR A 32 -8.86 1.24 -10.39
CA TYR A 32 -9.14 1.54 -11.78
C TYR A 32 -8.67 0.39 -12.68
N SER A 33 -9.26 0.29 -13.87
CA SER A 33 -8.90 -0.70 -14.89
C SER A 33 -7.66 -0.33 -15.72
N GLU A 34 -7.14 0.88 -15.53
CA GLU A 34 -5.97 1.43 -16.20
C GLU A 34 -4.87 1.73 -15.17
N PRO A 35 -3.59 1.82 -15.58
CA PRO A 35 -2.51 2.17 -14.66
C PRO A 35 -2.75 3.55 -14.05
N TYR A 36 -2.50 3.66 -12.76
CA TYR A 36 -2.76 4.90 -12.04
C TYR A 36 -1.70 5.16 -10.97
N THR A 37 -1.69 6.41 -10.51
CA THR A 37 -0.93 6.85 -9.35
C THR A 37 -1.86 7.70 -8.48
N ILE A 38 -2.05 7.32 -7.23
CA ILE A 38 -2.82 8.07 -6.24
C ILE A 38 -1.86 8.58 -5.17
N VAL A 39 -1.98 9.86 -4.85
CA VAL A 39 -1.24 10.50 -3.75
C VAL A 39 -2.22 10.78 -2.64
N TYR A 40 -2.10 10.03 -1.54
CA TYR A 40 -2.82 10.30 -0.30
C TYR A 40 -1.99 11.24 0.55
N GLY A 41 -2.50 12.43 0.82
CA GLY A 41 -1.74 13.45 1.53
C GLY A 41 -2.63 14.44 2.24
N ARG A 42 -2.00 15.50 2.74
CA ARG A 42 -2.69 16.60 3.41
C ARG A 42 -2.25 17.93 2.82
N ASP A 43 -3.19 18.85 2.65
CA ASP A 43 -2.91 20.16 2.04
C ASP A 43 -1.90 20.99 2.84
N THR A 44 -1.89 20.87 4.18
CA THR A 44 -0.95 21.57 5.07
C THR A 44 0.41 20.87 5.23
N CYS A 45 0.62 19.70 4.63
CA CYS A 45 1.87 18.96 4.74
C CYS A 45 2.88 19.39 3.66
N GLY A 46 4.02 19.96 4.09
CA GLY A 46 5.08 20.41 3.18
C GLY A 46 5.63 19.30 2.26
N ASN A 47 5.76 18.07 2.77
CA ASN A 47 6.19 16.92 1.95
C ASN A 47 5.16 16.56 0.88
N THR A 48 3.86 16.62 1.22
CA THR A 48 2.78 16.39 0.25
C THR A 48 2.83 17.44 -0.85
N GLN A 49 2.88 18.73 -0.49
CA GLN A 49 2.96 19.82 -1.47
C GLN A 49 4.19 19.71 -2.37
N SER A 50 5.35 19.37 -1.79
CA SER A 50 6.59 19.16 -2.55
C SER A 50 6.44 18.04 -3.57
N MET A 51 5.82 16.92 -3.18
CA MET A 51 5.55 15.79 -4.07
C MET A 51 4.60 16.18 -5.22
N LEU A 52 3.46 16.79 -4.90
CA LEU A 52 2.48 17.21 -5.91
C LEU A 52 3.11 18.18 -6.93
N LYS A 53 4.04 19.04 -6.47
CA LYS A 53 4.81 19.95 -7.33
C LYS A 53 5.81 19.20 -8.21
N ALA A 54 6.51 18.19 -7.67
CA ALA A 54 7.45 17.37 -8.44
C ALA A 54 6.74 16.60 -9.55
N LEU A 55 5.65 15.89 -9.23
CA LEU A 55 4.84 15.16 -10.21
C LEU A 55 4.29 16.08 -11.31
N ARG A 56 3.77 17.25 -10.93
CA ARG A 56 3.28 18.24 -11.89
C ARG A 56 4.39 18.77 -12.81
N ARG A 57 5.58 19.02 -12.25
CA ARG A 57 6.74 19.47 -13.03
C ARG A 57 7.20 18.42 -14.04
N GLU A 58 7.08 17.15 -13.68
CA GLU A 58 7.46 16.01 -14.53
C GLU A 58 6.34 15.56 -15.48
N GLY A 59 5.17 16.20 -15.42
CA GLY A 59 4.03 15.86 -16.29
C GLY A 59 3.38 14.51 -15.94
N ILE A 60 3.64 13.98 -14.74
CA ILE A 60 3.08 12.72 -14.28
C ILE A 60 1.63 12.94 -13.84
N ALA A 61 0.70 12.19 -14.42
CA ALA A 61 -0.70 12.19 -14.01
C ALA A 61 -0.87 11.50 -12.65
N TYR A 62 -1.64 12.12 -11.75
CA TYR A 62 -1.97 11.56 -10.45
C TYR A 62 -3.38 11.97 -10.01
N ASP A 63 -4.01 11.14 -9.20
CA ASP A 63 -5.18 11.50 -8.40
C ASP A 63 -4.71 11.90 -6.99
N TYR A 64 -5.20 13.02 -6.46
CA TYR A 64 -4.86 13.48 -5.12
C TYR A 64 -6.05 13.30 -4.20
N ARG A 65 -5.84 12.57 -3.10
CA ARG A 65 -6.85 12.31 -2.08
C ARG A 65 -6.40 12.87 -0.74
N ASN A 66 -7.19 13.79 -0.18
CA ASN A 66 -6.87 14.44 1.08
C ASN A 66 -7.30 13.55 2.26
N VAL A 67 -6.35 13.16 3.11
CA VAL A 67 -6.59 12.30 4.29
C VAL A 67 -7.24 13.02 5.46
N ASP A 68 -7.50 14.33 5.37
CA ASP A 68 -8.35 15.04 6.31
C ASP A 68 -9.84 14.73 6.10
N ASP A 69 -10.21 14.17 4.94
CA ASP A 69 -11.50 13.52 4.76
C ASP A 69 -11.47 12.14 5.45
N PRO A 70 -12.34 11.88 6.45
CA PRO A 70 -12.34 10.61 7.17
C PRO A 70 -12.61 9.41 6.27
N LEU A 71 -13.40 9.55 5.20
CA LEU A 71 -13.67 8.44 4.28
C LEU A 71 -12.42 8.07 3.47
N VAL A 72 -11.60 9.06 3.11
CA VAL A 72 -10.32 8.84 2.43
C VAL A 72 -9.31 8.22 3.40
N ALA A 73 -9.28 8.66 4.65
CA ALA A 73 -8.40 8.09 5.67
C ALA A 73 -8.73 6.62 5.95
N ASP A 74 -10.01 6.29 6.12
CA ASP A 74 -10.47 4.92 6.37
C ASP A 74 -10.17 4.00 5.17
N ASP A 75 -10.41 4.46 3.93
CA ASP A 75 -10.06 3.72 2.72
C ASP A 75 -8.55 3.48 2.62
N LEU A 76 -7.74 4.51 2.85
CA LEU A 76 -6.28 4.38 2.87
C LEU A 76 -5.82 3.36 3.94
N HIS A 77 -6.33 3.46 5.16
CA HIS A 77 -5.94 2.56 6.26
C HIS A 77 -6.31 1.12 5.95
N SER A 78 -7.52 0.87 5.48
CA SER A 78 -7.94 -0.47 5.08
C SER A 78 -7.00 -1.06 4.03
N ARG A 79 -6.65 -0.26 3.02
CA ARG A 79 -5.80 -0.72 1.92
C ARG A 79 -4.33 -0.90 2.35
N MET A 80 -3.83 -0.05 3.24
CA MET A 80 -2.51 -0.22 3.88
C MET A 80 -2.45 -1.51 4.72
N GLU A 81 -3.49 -1.80 5.50
CA GLU A 81 -3.58 -3.02 6.32
C GLU A 81 -3.58 -4.29 5.48
N HIS A 82 -4.24 -4.27 4.33
CA HIS A 82 -4.19 -5.38 3.37
C HIS A 82 -2.76 -5.65 2.87
N GLN A 83 -1.92 -4.61 2.79
CA GLN A 83 -0.50 -4.71 2.43
C GLN A 83 0.43 -4.95 3.63
N GLY A 84 -0.13 -5.17 4.82
CA GLY A 84 0.63 -5.39 6.04
C GLY A 84 1.38 -4.15 6.55
N LEU A 85 0.97 -2.95 6.12
CA LEU A 85 1.56 -1.69 6.56
C LEU A 85 0.93 -1.22 7.87
N ASP A 86 1.73 -0.60 8.74
CA ASP A 86 1.24 -0.03 10.00
C ASP A 86 0.47 1.28 9.76
N THR A 87 -0.81 1.30 10.11
CA THR A 87 -1.70 2.45 9.98
C THR A 87 -1.66 3.41 11.17
N ARG A 88 -1.07 2.99 12.30
CA ARG A 88 -1.05 3.82 13.52
C ARG A 88 -0.13 5.02 13.40
N ARG A 89 0.98 4.86 12.67
CA ARG A 89 1.98 5.90 12.42
C ARG A 89 2.64 5.67 11.06
N TYR A 90 2.36 6.56 10.12
CA TYR A 90 3.01 6.58 8.81
C TYR A 90 3.28 8.02 8.38
N MET A 91 4.22 8.18 7.44
CA MET A 91 4.57 9.48 6.90
C MET A 91 3.66 9.82 5.72
N LEU A 92 3.28 11.09 5.61
CA LEU A 92 2.62 11.63 4.43
C LEU A 92 3.63 12.27 3.47
N PRO A 93 3.37 12.23 2.15
CA PRO A 93 2.24 11.54 1.52
C PRO A 93 2.47 10.02 1.42
N VAL A 94 1.38 9.25 1.31
CA VAL A 94 1.41 7.84 0.90
C VAL A 94 1.07 7.78 -0.58
N ILE A 95 1.88 7.06 -1.36
CA ILE A 95 1.62 6.88 -2.79
C ILE A 95 1.16 5.45 -3.02
N GLU A 96 0.09 5.32 -3.78
CA GLU A 96 -0.35 4.04 -4.33
C GLU A 96 -0.18 4.06 -5.85
N GLN A 97 0.38 2.99 -6.39
CA GLN A 97 0.62 2.88 -7.83
C GLN A 97 0.27 1.50 -8.37
N THR A 98 -0.23 1.48 -9.61
CA THR A 98 -0.33 0.27 -10.42
C THR A 98 0.43 0.44 -11.73
N THR A 99 0.90 -0.67 -12.30
CA THR A 99 1.56 -0.71 -13.61
C THR A 99 0.97 -1.82 -14.48
N ILE A 100 1.44 -1.96 -15.71
CA ILE A 100 1.09 -3.10 -16.58
C ILE A 100 2.26 -4.09 -16.56
N ASN A 101 1.98 -5.36 -16.32
CA ASN A 101 2.98 -6.41 -16.44
C ASN A 101 3.20 -6.84 -17.91
N GLY A 102 4.20 -7.69 -18.17
CA GLY A 102 4.49 -8.21 -19.52
C GLY A 102 3.35 -9.01 -20.19
N ALA A 103 2.27 -9.31 -19.45
CA ALA A 103 1.07 -9.97 -19.97
C ALA A 103 -0.08 -8.98 -20.26
N GLY A 104 0.17 -7.67 -20.20
CA GLY A 104 -0.85 -6.66 -20.47
C GLY A 104 -1.88 -6.47 -19.36
N LYS A 105 -1.62 -7.00 -18.15
CA LYS A 105 -2.54 -6.89 -17.01
C LYS A 105 -2.07 -5.85 -16.00
N ILE A 106 -3.03 -5.13 -15.42
CA ILE A 106 -2.79 -4.25 -14.28
C ILE A 106 -2.23 -5.07 -13.12
N THR A 107 -1.13 -4.61 -12.55
CA THR A 107 -0.51 -5.22 -11.37
C THR A 107 -1.34 -4.97 -10.13
N GLU A 108 -1.09 -5.75 -9.09
CA GLU A 108 -1.55 -5.41 -7.76
C GLU A 108 -1.06 -3.99 -7.39
N PRO A 109 -1.91 -3.14 -6.77
CA PRO A 109 -1.49 -1.84 -6.28
C PRO A 109 -0.31 -1.98 -5.33
N GLN A 110 0.62 -1.04 -5.33
CA GLN A 110 1.73 -1.01 -4.40
C GLN A 110 1.71 0.32 -3.66
N MET A 111 1.76 0.27 -2.33
CA MET A 111 1.82 1.47 -1.49
C MET A 111 3.22 1.72 -0.97
N SER A 112 3.62 3.00 -0.97
CA SER A 112 4.86 3.44 -0.35
C SER A 112 4.63 4.65 0.55
N THR A 113 5.13 4.55 1.77
CA THR A 113 5.18 5.63 2.76
C THR A 113 6.58 6.26 2.84
N ASN A 114 7.55 5.76 2.06
CA ASN A 114 8.96 6.17 2.12
C ASN A 114 9.30 7.22 1.05
N PRO A 115 9.71 8.44 1.44
CA PRO A 115 10.18 9.51 0.54
C PRO A 115 11.22 9.11 -0.51
N GLU A 116 12.12 8.19 -0.19
CA GLU A 116 13.23 7.82 -1.07
C GLU A 116 12.79 6.87 -2.19
N GLN A 117 11.83 5.98 -1.90
CA GLN A 117 11.23 5.12 -2.94
C GLN A 117 10.41 5.94 -3.95
N MET A 118 10.03 7.17 -3.60
CA MET A 118 9.28 8.09 -4.47
C MET A 118 10.10 8.60 -5.67
N SER A 119 11.44 8.66 -5.56
CA SER A 119 12.35 9.01 -6.67
C SER A 119 12.33 7.94 -7.76
N ILE A 120 12.34 6.67 -7.35
CA ILE A 120 12.36 5.53 -8.29
C ILE A 120 11.03 5.43 -9.04
N ILE A 121 9.91 5.72 -8.37
CA ILE A 121 8.58 5.73 -9.00
C ILE A 121 8.46 6.86 -10.04
N ALA A 122 8.89 8.07 -9.70
CA ALA A 122 8.89 9.21 -10.64
C ALA A 122 9.80 8.96 -11.86
N VAL A 123 11.00 8.40 -11.63
CA VAL A 123 11.95 8.01 -12.68
C VAL A 123 11.44 6.83 -13.52
N ALA A 124 10.73 5.87 -12.93
CA ALA A 124 10.12 4.75 -13.65
C ALA A 124 8.97 5.22 -14.56
N LEU A 125 8.26 6.29 -14.16
CA LEU A 125 7.17 6.87 -14.95
C LEU A 125 7.68 7.75 -16.11
N SER A 126 8.81 8.45 -15.96
CA SER A 126 9.36 9.29 -17.04
C SER A 126 10.11 8.52 -18.13
N ASN A 127 10.67 7.35 -17.79
CA ASN A 127 11.43 6.51 -18.73
C ASN A 127 10.59 5.42 -19.42
N GLY A 128 9.26 5.43 -19.21
CA GLY A 128 8.31 4.47 -19.78
C GLY A 128 7.53 4.95 -21.01
N SER A 129 7.95 6.04 -21.67
CA SER A 129 7.39 6.52 -22.95
C SER A 129 8.29 6.20 -24.13
#